data_AF-A0AAE9F9T2-F1
#
_entry.id   AF-A0AAE9F9T2-F1
#
_cell.length_a   1.000
_cell.length_b   1.000
_cell.length_c   1.000
_cell.angle_alpha   90.00
_cell.angle_beta   90.00
_cell.angle_gamma   90.00
#
_symmetry.space_group_name_H-M   'P 1'
#
loop_
_entity.id
_entity.type
_entity.pdbx_description
1 polymer ?
#
loop_
_entity_poly.entity_id
_entity_poly.type
_entity_poly.pdbx_seq_one_letter_code
_entity_poly.pdbx_strand_id
1 'polypeptide(L)'
;MATERDGGNCLRVAVSIFSIYYWISALAHVFLGLWMLLDPKRNYILDLVHFSENDPLLKASAYVSLVCGCAQLLVGFLGLCGAVNRSRFLLLMFVMFLICTFLADVAMGTLSLFYKDKFSNNYMEVYLKNLTANRYSRDRWVMPLMDTIQFYIYSLKENVREIVKSKYGVETDEPENRMLTQFIDKLQFYERCCGSLGPSDYIGSRWSQSGAMESEEMELPLFPVSCCTQIMGASALNPLAKSYARCQQFGANRQWRHPVHQCCGGVGPLDYKDSFWYITNTLRGTRSFVPPSCCKQAQAGRAWAPVPIDPMCITYRYLSSPYTTSVNTVGCSDRLMSWFNEQIWIFVGFGFGSALTMMLGISLSCCLISRIHIYHVIPEDY
;
A
#
# COMPACT_ATOMS: atom_id res chain seq x y z
N MET A 1 57.87 12.86 19.63
CA MET A 1 56.72 11.99 19.34
C MET A 1 55.47 12.86 19.41
N ALA A 2 55.18 13.59 18.33
CA ALA A 2 54.01 14.46 18.25
C ALA A 2 52.85 13.60 17.73
N THR A 3 51.83 13.40 18.55
CA THR A 3 50.56 12.82 18.13
C THR A 3 49.83 13.86 17.29
N GLU A 4 50.09 13.86 15.99
CA GLU A 4 49.32 14.61 15.01
C GLU A 4 47.87 14.10 15.08
N ARG A 5 46.97 14.97 15.56
CA ARG A 5 45.61 14.61 15.95
C ARG A 5 44.82 14.21 14.70
N ASP A 6 44.36 12.96 14.71
CA ASP A 6 43.62 12.16 13.74
C ASP A 6 42.24 12.72 13.28
N GLY A 7 42.06 14.04 13.26
CA GLY A 7 40.75 14.69 13.10
C GLY A 7 40.11 14.55 11.72
N GLY A 8 40.90 14.27 10.67
CA GLY A 8 40.40 14.07 9.31
C GLY A 8 39.93 12.64 9.02
N ASN A 9 40.45 11.64 9.73
CA ASN A 9 40.13 10.23 9.43
C ASN A 9 38.73 9.84 9.88
N CYS A 10 38.24 10.37 11.03
CA CYS A 10 36.86 10.18 11.46
C CYS A 10 35.86 10.69 10.40
N LEU A 11 36.11 11.88 9.84
CA LEU A 11 35.25 12.48 8.83
C LEU A 11 35.27 11.69 7.51
N ARG A 12 36.42 11.16 7.11
CA ARG A 12 36.53 10.28 5.93
C ARG A 12 35.74 8.99 6.12
N VAL A 13 35.85 8.35 7.29
CA VAL A 13 35.08 7.16 7.61
C VAL A 13 33.58 7.48 7.61
N ALA A 14 33.17 8.61 8.20
CA ALA A 14 31.78 9.04 8.21
C ALA A 14 31.21 9.27 6.79
N VAL A 15 31.93 9.98 5.93
CA VAL A 15 31.52 10.18 4.52
C VAL A 15 31.50 8.85 3.77
N SER A 16 32.47 7.96 4.01
CA SER A 16 32.50 6.63 3.38
C SER A 16 31.30 5.77 3.77
N ILE A 17 30.94 5.74 5.06
CA ILE A 17 29.76 5.02 5.56
C ILE A 17 28.48 5.61 4.94
N PHE A 18 28.36 6.94 4.90
CA PHE A 18 27.23 7.60 4.28
C PHE A 18 27.11 7.25 2.78
N SER A 19 28.21 7.29 2.03
CA SER A 19 28.25 6.93 0.61
C SER A 19 27.88 5.46 0.39
N ILE A 20 28.29 4.54 1.27
CA ILE A 20 27.89 3.12 1.20
C ILE A 20 26.39 2.98 1.45
N TYR A 21 25.84 3.65 2.46
CA TYR A 21 24.39 3.67 2.71
C TYR A 21 23.61 4.17 1.47
N TYR A 22 24.05 5.29 0.89
CA TYR A 22 23.44 5.86 -0.32
C TYR A 22 23.54 4.92 -1.53
N TRP A 23 24.65 4.18 -1.65
CA TRP A 23 24.85 3.21 -2.71
C TRP A 23 23.93 1.98 -2.55
N ILE A 24 23.78 1.47 -1.33
CA ILE A 24 22.87 0.34 -1.03
C ILE A 24 21.40 0.76 -1.26
N SER A 25 21.00 1.97 -0.87
CA SER A 25 19.64 2.45 -1.13
C SER A 25 19.36 2.58 -2.63
N ALA A 26 20.35 3.00 -3.43
CA ALA A 26 20.26 3.04 -4.88
C ALA A 26 20.13 1.64 -5.51
N LEU A 27 20.81 0.62 -4.97
CA LEU A 27 20.61 -0.77 -5.40
C LEU A 27 19.16 -1.22 -5.16
N ALA A 28 18.58 -0.87 -4.01
CA ALA A 28 17.19 -1.20 -3.70
C ALA A 28 16.22 -0.51 -4.68
N HIS A 29 16.48 0.75 -5.06
CA HIS A 29 15.70 1.46 -6.08
C HIS A 29 15.76 0.77 -7.45
N VAL A 30 16.96 0.41 -7.91
CA VAL A 30 17.14 -0.33 -9.18
C VAL A 30 16.43 -1.67 -9.13
N PHE A 31 16.54 -2.39 -8.02
CA PHE A 31 15.86 -3.66 -7.81
C PHE A 31 14.34 -3.51 -7.88
N LEU A 32 13.75 -2.49 -7.24
CA LEU A 32 12.31 -2.23 -7.31
C LEU A 32 11.87 -1.90 -8.75
N GLY A 33 12.61 -1.06 -9.46
CA GLY A 33 12.33 -0.73 -10.87
C GLY A 33 12.37 -1.96 -11.78
N LEU A 34 13.42 -2.79 -11.64
CA LEU A 34 13.55 -4.05 -12.37
C LEU A 34 12.48 -5.05 -11.98
N TRP A 35 12.15 -5.19 -10.69
CA TRP A 35 11.06 -6.08 -10.25
C TRP A 35 9.77 -5.69 -10.97
N MET A 36 9.39 -4.41 -10.94
CA MET A 36 8.15 -3.95 -11.59
C MET A 36 8.12 -4.24 -13.10
N LEU A 37 9.26 -4.16 -13.78
CA LEU A 37 9.37 -4.40 -15.23
C LEU A 37 9.52 -5.89 -15.61
N LEU A 38 10.15 -6.71 -14.77
CA LEU A 38 10.49 -8.10 -15.08
C LEU A 38 9.45 -9.11 -14.58
N ASP A 39 8.74 -8.80 -13.48
CA ASP A 39 7.68 -9.68 -12.98
C ASP A 39 6.51 -9.70 -13.96
N PRO A 40 6.20 -10.83 -14.62
CA PRO A 40 5.19 -10.88 -15.67
C PRO A 40 3.80 -10.48 -15.19
N LYS A 41 3.49 -10.67 -13.90
CA LYS A 41 2.21 -10.26 -13.31
C LYS A 41 2.10 -8.74 -13.19
N ARG A 42 3.23 -8.05 -12.92
CA ARG A 42 3.28 -6.61 -12.71
C ARG A 42 3.49 -5.87 -14.03
N ASN A 43 4.42 -6.33 -14.86
CA ASN A 43 4.71 -5.75 -16.17
C ASN A 43 3.46 -5.69 -17.07
N TYR A 44 2.64 -6.76 -17.04
CA TYR A 44 1.34 -6.76 -17.73
C TYR A 44 0.45 -5.59 -17.28
N ILE A 45 0.36 -5.32 -15.97
CA ILE A 45 -0.41 -4.21 -15.41
C ILE A 45 0.21 -2.85 -15.80
N LEU A 46 1.55 -2.73 -15.84
CA LEU A 46 2.24 -1.52 -16.27
C LEU A 46 1.95 -1.16 -17.73
N ASP A 47 1.77 -2.15 -18.60
CA ASP A 47 1.38 -1.97 -20.01
C ASP A 47 -0.10 -1.66 -20.20
N LEU A 48 -0.94 -2.06 -19.23
CA LEU A 48 -2.36 -1.71 -19.26
C LEU A 48 -2.53 -0.29 -18.74
N VAL A 49 -2.11 0.04 -17.52
CA VAL A 49 -2.52 1.27 -16.84
C VAL A 49 -1.93 2.57 -17.46
N HIS A 50 -2.73 3.24 -18.31
CA HIS A 50 -2.45 4.56 -18.87
C HIS A 50 -3.15 5.68 -18.07
N PHE A 51 -2.53 6.15 -16.99
CA PHE A 51 -3.11 7.22 -16.15
C PHE A 51 -3.30 8.56 -16.87
N SER A 52 -2.47 8.86 -17.87
CA SER A 52 -2.56 10.05 -18.73
C SER A 52 -2.90 9.58 -20.14
N GLU A 53 -3.94 10.15 -20.75
CA GLU A 53 -4.52 9.76 -22.05
C GLU A 53 -3.53 9.74 -23.23
N ASN A 54 -2.28 10.19 -23.05
CA ASN A 54 -1.24 10.23 -24.08
C ASN A 54 0.12 9.64 -23.69
N ASP A 55 0.33 9.20 -22.44
CA ASP A 55 1.64 8.66 -21.99
C ASP A 55 1.49 7.54 -20.94
N PRO A 56 2.25 6.43 -21.03
CA PRO A 56 2.23 5.36 -20.04
C PRO A 56 2.96 5.80 -18.76
N LEU A 57 2.30 6.65 -17.96
CA LEU A 57 2.89 7.31 -16.78
C LEU A 57 3.49 6.31 -15.77
N LEU A 58 2.82 5.17 -15.54
CA LEU A 58 3.28 4.17 -14.57
C LEU A 58 4.46 3.34 -15.10
N LYS A 59 4.48 3.05 -16.41
CA LYS A 59 5.65 2.40 -17.04
C LYS A 59 6.83 3.37 -17.13
N ALA A 60 6.56 4.63 -17.45
CA ALA A 60 7.54 5.70 -17.45
C ALA A 60 8.15 5.90 -16.05
N SER A 61 7.35 5.86 -14.99
CA SER A 61 7.89 5.98 -13.62
C SER A 61 8.80 4.81 -13.24
N ALA A 62 8.50 3.58 -13.69
CA ALA A 62 9.40 2.43 -13.50
C ALA A 62 10.74 2.61 -14.24
N TYR A 63 10.72 3.10 -15.50
CA TYR A 63 11.94 3.42 -16.24
C TYR A 63 12.73 4.58 -15.63
N VAL A 64 12.05 5.66 -15.22
CA VAL A 64 12.69 6.80 -14.54
C VAL A 64 13.32 6.35 -13.23
N SER A 65 12.63 5.51 -12.43
CA SER A 65 13.17 4.94 -11.20
C SER A 65 14.45 4.12 -11.46
N LEU A 66 14.48 3.35 -12.55
CA LEU A 66 15.66 2.59 -12.97
C LEU A 66 16.83 3.51 -13.36
N VAL A 67 16.59 4.50 -14.23
CA VAL A 67 17.61 5.45 -14.70
C VAL A 67 18.16 6.28 -13.53
N CYS A 68 17.28 6.82 -12.69
CA CYS A 68 17.67 7.56 -11.49
C CYS A 68 18.46 6.67 -10.52
N GLY A 69 18.02 5.43 -10.29
CA GLY A 69 18.73 4.47 -9.44
C GLY A 69 20.14 4.16 -9.95
N CYS A 70 20.32 3.94 -11.25
CA CYS A 70 21.65 3.75 -11.85
C CYS A 70 22.54 4.99 -11.71
N ALA A 71 21.99 6.19 -11.91
CA ALA A 71 22.74 7.43 -11.69
C ALA A 71 23.15 7.60 -10.21
N GLN A 72 22.26 7.27 -9.28
CA GLN A 72 22.52 7.31 -7.84
C GLN A 72 23.61 6.30 -7.42
N LEU A 73 23.67 5.12 -8.06
CA LEU A 73 24.75 4.15 -7.85
C LEU A 73 26.11 4.72 -8.27
N LEU A 74 26.18 5.35 -9.45
CA LEU A 74 27.41 6.00 -9.91
C LEU A 74 27.83 7.08 -8.93
N VAL A 75 26.91 7.95 -8.52
CA VAL A 75 27.18 9.04 -7.58
C VAL A 75 27.63 8.52 -6.22
N GLY A 76 27.00 7.48 -5.68
CA GLY A 76 27.41 6.83 -4.43
C GLY A 76 28.84 6.28 -4.51
N PHE A 77 29.20 5.67 -5.64
CA PHE A 77 30.57 5.19 -5.90
C PHE A 77 31.57 6.35 -5.98
N LEU A 78 31.24 7.44 -6.69
CA LEU A 78 32.07 8.64 -6.75
C LEU A 78 32.29 9.27 -5.37
N GLY A 79 31.25 9.29 -4.51
CA GLY A 79 31.36 9.75 -3.12
C GLY A 79 32.34 8.89 -2.29
N LEU A 80 32.23 7.57 -2.42
CA LEU A 80 33.13 6.63 -1.74
C LEU A 80 34.58 6.79 -2.22
N CYS A 81 34.81 6.79 -3.54
CA CYS A 81 36.13 7.03 -4.12
C CYS A 81 36.69 8.40 -3.76
N GLY A 82 35.84 9.43 -3.71
CA GLY A 82 36.22 10.78 -3.29
C GLY A 82 36.75 10.81 -1.85
N ALA A 83 36.08 10.10 -0.94
CA ALA A 83 36.49 10.02 0.47
C ALA A 83 37.76 9.18 0.68
N VAL A 84 37.89 8.06 -0.02
CA VAL A 84 39.05 7.16 0.07
C VAL A 84 40.28 7.81 -0.57
N ASN A 85 40.16 8.26 -1.83
CA ASN A 85 41.27 8.81 -2.63
C ASN A 85 41.58 10.27 -2.29
N ARG A 86 40.84 10.89 -1.36
CA ARG A 86 40.97 12.31 -0.98
C ARG A 86 40.89 13.24 -2.19
N SER A 87 40.04 12.92 -3.16
CA SER A 87 39.86 13.73 -4.37
C SER A 87 38.77 14.76 -4.17
N ARG A 88 39.17 16.04 -4.12
CA ARG A 88 38.23 17.18 -4.01
C ARG A 88 37.25 17.21 -5.17
N PHE A 89 37.70 16.93 -6.39
CA PHE A 89 36.85 16.96 -7.58
C PHE A 89 35.70 15.95 -7.50
N LEU A 90 36.00 14.70 -7.10
CA LEU A 90 34.99 13.65 -6.93
C LEU A 90 33.99 13.99 -5.82
N LEU A 91 34.47 14.53 -4.69
CA LEU A 91 33.60 14.97 -3.60
C LEU A 91 32.73 16.18 -3.98
N LEU A 92 33.24 17.12 -4.78
CA LEU A 92 32.45 18.24 -5.28
C LEU A 92 31.34 17.78 -6.22
N MET A 93 31.64 16.85 -7.15
CA MET A 93 30.62 16.25 -8.02
C MET A 93 29.54 15.51 -7.21
N PHE A 94 29.95 14.80 -6.14
CA PHE A 94 29.03 14.15 -5.21
C PHE A 94 28.11 15.16 -4.52
N VAL A 95 28.66 16.25 -3.95
CA VAL A 95 27.89 17.31 -3.29
C VAL A 95 26.92 17.99 -4.26
N MET A 96 27.37 18.31 -5.47
CA MET A 96 26.52 18.94 -6.49
C MET A 96 25.30 18.09 -6.82
N PHE A 97 25.48 16.77 -6.96
CA PHE A 97 24.36 15.88 -7.22
C PHE A 97 23.38 15.82 -6.03
N LEU A 98 23.89 15.76 -4.78
CA LEU A 98 23.02 15.79 -3.59
C LEU A 98 22.20 17.07 -3.49
N ILE A 99 22.77 18.21 -3.88
CA ILE A 99 22.04 19.49 -3.94
C ILE A 99 20.95 19.42 -5.01
N CYS A 100 21.26 18.91 -6.22
CA CYS A 100 20.25 18.76 -7.28
C CYS A 100 19.09 17.86 -6.83
N THR A 101 19.36 16.73 -6.18
CA THR A 101 18.29 15.84 -5.67
C THR A 101 17.50 16.47 -4.54
N PHE A 102 18.15 17.24 -3.66
CA PHE A 102 17.46 17.96 -2.58
C PHE A 102 16.49 19.01 -3.14
N LEU A 103 16.91 19.78 -4.14
CA LEU A 103 16.04 20.75 -4.81
C LEU A 103 14.87 20.06 -5.54
N ALA A 104 15.12 18.89 -6.15
CA ALA A 104 14.06 18.10 -6.76
C ALA A 104 13.05 17.59 -5.72
N ASP A 105 13.50 17.12 -4.55
CA ASP A 105 12.61 16.68 -3.46
C ASP A 105 11.75 17.83 -2.94
N VAL A 106 12.33 19.03 -2.77
CA VAL A 106 11.58 20.23 -2.37
C VAL A 106 10.57 20.64 -3.45
N ALA A 107 10.94 20.60 -4.73
CA ALA A 107 10.04 20.88 -5.84
C ALA A 107 8.87 19.87 -5.88
N MET A 108 9.14 18.57 -5.72
CA MET A 108 8.10 17.54 -5.66
C MET A 108 7.17 17.74 -4.45
N GLY A 109 7.73 18.02 -3.27
CA GLY A 109 6.94 18.25 -2.06
C GLY A 109 6.03 19.47 -2.17
N THR A 110 6.57 20.60 -2.67
CA THR A 110 5.78 21.82 -2.88
C THR A 110 4.69 21.65 -3.92
N LEU A 111 5.00 21.04 -5.08
CA LEU A 111 3.99 20.71 -6.10
C LEU A 111 2.90 19.80 -5.51
N SER A 112 3.27 18.79 -4.73
CA SER A 112 2.29 17.91 -4.09
C SER A 112 1.31 18.66 -3.18
N LEU A 113 1.78 19.69 -2.45
CA LEU A 113 0.90 20.51 -1.60
C LEU A 113 -0.02 21.40 -2.43
N PHE A 114 0.51 22.04 -3.48
CA PHE A 114 -0.30 22.87 -4.38
C PHE A 114 -1.39 22.08 -5.10
N TYR A 115 -1.07 20.87 -5.56
CA TYR A 115 -2.03 20.03 -6.25
C TYR A 115 -2.95 19.26 -5.31
N LYS A 116 -2.65 19.20 -4.00
CA LYS A 116 -3.48 18.49 -2.99
C LYS A 116 -4.93 18.96 -3.02
N ASP A 117 -5.16 20.28 -3.04
CA ASP A 117 -6.51 20.84 -3.04
C ASP A 117 -7.25 20.57 -4.35
N LYS A 118 -6.52 20.50 -5.46
CA LYS A 118 -7.07 20.11 -6.77
C LYS A 118 -7.54 18.65 -6.78
N PHE A 119 -6.86 17.77 -6.04
CA PHE A 119 -7.30 16.38 -5.84
C PHE A 119 -8.43 16.24 -4.80
N SER A 120 -8.54 17.18 -3.85
CA SER A 120 -9.53 17.18 -2.77
C SER A 120 -10.96 17.54 -3.22
N ASN A 121 -11.11 18.38 -4.24
CA ASN A 121 -12.43 18.89 -4.70
C ASN A 121 -13.21 17.88 -5.57
N ASN A 122 -13.59 16.72 -5.00
CA ASN A 122 -14.34 15.64 -5.66
C ASN A 122 -13.73 15.16 -6.99
N TYR A 123 -12.46 15.49 -7.27
CA TYR A 123 -11.82 15.16 -8.54
C TYR A 123 -11.70 13.65 -8.73
N MET A 124 -11.30 12.94 -7.67
CA MET A 124 -11.23 11.47 -7.68
C MET A 124 -12.60 10.82 -7.89
N GLU A 125 -13.65 11.42 -7.34
CA GLU A 125 -15.03 11.00 -7.55
C GLU A 125 -15.43 11.13 -9.02
N VAL A 126 -15.26 12.33 -9.61
CA VAL A 126 -15.56 12.61 -11.01
C VAL A 126 -14.73 11.74 -11.95
N TYR A 127 -13.44 11.57 -11.65
CA TYR A 127 -12.50 10.78 -12.45
C TYR A 127 -12.86 9.29 -12.45
N LEU A 128 -13.09 8.69 -11.28
CA LEU A 128 -13.48 7.28 -11.17
C LEU A 128 -14.91 7.03 -11.70
N LYS A 129 -15.82 7.99 -11.54
CA LYS A 129 -17.16 7.93 -12.13
C LYS A 129 -17.11 7.96 -13.66
N ASN A 130 -16.27 8.82 -14.24
CA ASN A 130 -16.09 8.85 -15.68
C ASN A 130 -15.44 7.55 -16.20
N LEU A 131 -14.46 7.00 -15.47
CA LEU A 131 -13.86 5.70 -15.78
C LEU A 131 -14.91 4.58 -15.79
N THR A 132 -15.79 4.54 -14.79
CA THR A 132 -16.81 3.48 -14.66
C THR A 132 -17.96 3.64 -15.66
N ALA A 133 -18.53 4.84 -15.79
CA ALA A 133 -19.70 5.07 -16.63
C ALA A 133 -19.39 5.07 -18.13
N ASN A 134 -18.27 5.67 -18.55
CA ASN A 134 -17.99 5.94 -19.96
C ASN A 134 -16.90 5.06 -20.56
N ARG A 135 -15.94 4.59 -19.73
CA ARG A 135 -14.70 3.96 -20.24
C ARG A 135 -14.55 2.49 -19.86
N TYR A 136 -15.30 2.02 -18.86
CA TYR A 136 -15.27 0.62 -18.43
C TYR A 136 -15.72 -0.28 -19.59
N SER A 137 -14.87 -1.24 -19.95
CA SER A 137 -15.02 -2.11 -21.14
C SER A 137 -14.93 -1.45 -22.51
N ARG A 138 -14.75 -0.13 -22.59
CA ARG A 138 -14.45 0.57 -23.84
C ARG A 138 -12.95 0.66 -24.07
N ASP A 139 -12.22 1.05 -23.03
CA ASP A 139 -10.79 1.25 -23.09
C ASP A 139 -10.09 0.05 -22.43
N ARG A 140 -9.13 -0.56 -23.14
CA ARG A 140 -8.50 -1.84 -22.76
C ARG A 140 -7.88 -1.83 -21.37
N TRP A 141 -7.42 -0.68 -20.90
CA TRP A 141 -6.74 -0.52 -19.63
C TRP A 141 -7.64 -0.17 -18.45
N VAL A 142 -8.82 0.37 -18.72
CA VAL A 142 -9.72 0.86 -17.67
C VAL A 142 -10.37 -0.30 -16.93
N MET A 143 -10.74 -1.37 -17.63
CA MET A 143 -11.33 -2.57 -17.02
C MET A 143 -10.41 -3.22 -15.96
N PRO A 144 -9.17 -3.62 -16.27
CA PRO A 144 -8.30 -4.26 -15.27
C PRO A 144 -7.90 -3.32 -14.13
N LEU A 145 -7.75 -2.01 -14.41
CA LEU A 145 -7.49 -1.02 -13.37
C LEU A 145 -8.67 -0.93 -12.39
N MET A 146 -9.88 -0.73 -12.90
CA MET A 146 -11.07 -0.61 -12.05
C MET A 146 -11.35 -1.92 -11.30
N ASP A 147 -11.18 -3.08 -11.93
CA ASP A 147 -11.33 -4.38 -11.27
C ASP A 147 -10.29 -4.56 -10.14
N THR A 148 -9.06 -4.12 -10.35
CA THR A 148 -8.00 -4.10 -9.33
C THR A 148 -8.36 -3.16 -8.18
N ILE A 149 -8.81 -1.94 -8.48
CA ILE A 149 -9.24 -0.95 -7.46
C ILE A 149 -10.41 -1.52 -6.64
N GLN A 150 -11.40 -2.12 -7.30
CA GLN A 150 -12.56 -2.72 -6.65
C GLN A 150 -12.20 -3.95 -5.79
N PHE A 151 -11.16 -4.70 -6.19
CA PHE A 151 -10.72 -5.92 -5.51
C PHE A 151 -9.71 -5.69 -4.36
N TYR A 152 -8.71 -4.82 -4.54
CA TYR A 152 -7.48 -4.76 -3.73
C TYR A 152 -7.40 -3.64 -2.69
N ILE A 153 -8.45 -2.85 -2.46
CA ILE A 153 -8.43 -1.90 -1.34
C ILE A 153 -8.34 -2.72 -0.02
N TYR A 154 -7.10 -2.82 0.48
CA TYR A 154 -6.51 -3.56 1.60
C TYR A 154 -6.15 -5.05 1.37
N SER A 155 -4.85 -5.34 1.42
CA SER A 155 -4.22 -6.63 1.09
C SER A 155 -3.45 -7.22 2.28
N LEU A 156 -4.02 -8.21 2.96
CA LEU A 156 -3.32 -9.10 3.90
C LEU A 156 -4.13 -10.40 4.11
N LYS A 157 -4.42 -11.16 3.03
CA LYS A 157 -5.55 -12.12 3.02
C LYS A 157 -5.23 -13.63 3.12
N GLU A 158 -4.03 -14.12 2.86
CA GLU A 158 -3.81 -15.58 2.79
C GLU A 158 -3.23 -16.18 4.09
N ASN A 159 -2.15 -15.61 4.63
CA ASN A 159 -1.54 -16.13 5.86
C ASN A 159 -2.48 -16.02 7.07
N VAL A 160 -3.26 -14.93 7.14
CA VAL A 160 -4.20 -14.66 8.25
C VAL A 160 -5.34 -15.67 8.27
N ARG A 161 -5.78 -16.19 7.13
CA ARG A 161 -6.87 -17.16 7.05
C ARG A 161 -6.50 -18.49 7.68
N GLU A 162 -5.32 -19.02 7.37
CA GLU A 162 -4.84 -20.28 7.96
C GLU A 162 -4.61 -20.14 9.46
N ILE A 163 -4.06 -19.00 9.89
CA ILE A 163 -3.93 -18.63 11.29
C ILE A 163 -5.29 -18.65 12.01
N VAL A 164 -6.31 -17.99 11.44
CA VAL A 164 -7.66 -17.93 12.01
C VAL A 164 -8.33 -19.31 12.07
N LYS A 165 -8.19 -20.12 11.02
CA LYS A 165 -8.80 -21.45 10.98
C LYS A 165 -8.18 -22.43 11.96
N SER A 166 -6.86 -22.40 12.09
CA SER A 166 -6.11 -23.44 12.78
C SER A 166 -5.65 -23.05 14.18
N LYS A 167 -5.19 -21.82 14.42
CA LYS A 167 -4.44 -21.49 15.65
C LYS A 167 -5.09 -20.42 16.52
N TYR A 168 -5.94 -19.57 15.95
CA TYR A 168 -6.65 -18.56 16.72
C TYR A 168 -7.48 -19.21 17.82
N GLY A 169 -7.34 -18.76 19.08
CA GLY A 169 -8.20 -19.16 20.21
C GLY A 169 -8.18 -20.65 20.58
N VAL A 170 -7.18 -21.41 20.13
CA VAL A 170 -7.01 -22.85 20.39
C VAL A 170 -5.76 -23.05 21.24
N GLU A 171 -5.83 -23.90 22.27
CA GLU A 171 -4.67 -24.27 23.11
C GLU A 171 -3.86 -23.03 23.56
N THR A 172 -4.54 -22.04 24.17
CA THR A 172 -3.95 -20.74 24.54
C THR A 172 -2.90 -20.81 25.67
N ASP A 173 -2.67 -22.00 26.22
CA ASP A 173 -1.56 -22.32 27.11
C ASP A 173 -0.23 -22.37 26.36
N GLU A 174 -0.27 -22.65 25.05
CA GLU A 174 0.88 -22.57 24.17
C GLU A 174 1.21 -21.09 23.84
N PRO A 175 2.46 -20.64 24.07
CA PRO A 175 2.83 -19.22 23.92
C PRO A 175 2.69 -18.70 22.48
N GLU A 176 2.86 -19.56 21.48
CA GLU A 176 2.70 -19.20 20.07
C GLU A 176 1.23 -18.90 19.72
N ASN A 177 0.30 -19.80 20.07
CA ASN A 177 -1.13 -19.63 19.80
C ASN A 177 -1.70 -18.43 20.57
N ARG A 178 -1.20 -18.17 21.79
CA ARG A 178 -1.53 -16.97 22.56
C ARG A 178 -1.09 -15.69 21.86
N MET A 179 0.17 -15.62 21.40
CA MET A 179 0.69 -14.46 20.70
C MET A 179 -0.07 -14.20 19.40
N LEU A 180 -0.40 -15.27 18.68
CA LEU A 180 -1.15 -15.21 17.43
C LEU A 180 -2.60 -14.74 17.64
N THR A 181 -3.26 -15.22 18.68
CA THR A 181 -4.62 -14.79 19.07
C THR A 181 -4.63 -13.30 19.41
N GLN A 182 -3.69 -12.85 20.26
CA GLN A 182 -3.54 -11.44 20.60
C GLN A 182 -3.21 -10.56 19.39
N PHE A 183 -2.41 -11.07 18.46
CA PHE A 183 -2.10 -10.38 17.21
C PHE A 183 -3.36 -10.19 16.36
N ILE A 184 -4.17 -11.24 16.18
CA ILE A 184 -5.42 -11.18 15.42
C ILE A 184 -6.44 -10.28 16.10
N ASP A 185 -6.55 -10.30 17.43
CA ASP A 185 -7.47 -9.41 18.16
C ASP A 185 -7.05 -7.94 18.04
N LYS A 186 -5.75 -7.64 18.13
CA LYS A 186 -5.21 -6.29 17.84
C LYS A 186 -5.49 -5.87 16.41
N LEU A 187 -5.27 -6.76 15.46
CA LEU A 187 -5.51 -6.49 14.05
C LEU A 187 -6.99 -6.14 13.81
N GLN A 188 -7.91 -6.95 14.32
CA GLN A 188 -9.35 -6.71 14.17
C GLN A 188 -9.82 -5.45 14.88
N PHE A 189 -9.29 -5.20 16.08
CA PHE A 189 -9.63 -4.03 16.89
C PHE A 189 -9.15 -2.71 16.27
N TYR A 190 -7.88 -2.64 15.84
CA TYR A 190 -7.28 -1.41 15.31
C TYR A 190 -7.62 -1.18 13.84
N GLU A 191 -7.56 -2.22 13.01
CA GLU A 191 -7.85 -2.13 11.57
C GLU A 191 -9.34 -2.21 11.27
N ARG A 192 -10.18 -2.49 12.28
CA ARG A 192 -11.64 -2.56 12.17
C ARG A 192 -12.09 -3.52 11.06
N CYS A 193 -11.48 -4.71 11.04
CA CYS A 193 -11.76 -5.80 10.12
C CYS A 193 -12.26 -7.05 10.89
N CYS A 194 -12.63 -8.10 10.16
CA CYS A 194 -13.03 -9.36 10.79
C CYS A 194 -12.58 -10.56 9.94
N GLY A 195 -11.80 -11.44 10.55
CA GLY A 195 -11.13 -12.53 9.85
C GLY A 195 -10.14 -12.02 8.80
N SER A 196 -9.75 -12.90 7.89
CA SER A 196 -8.91 -12.54 6.77
C SER A 196 -9.73 -11.98 5.60
N LEU A 197 -10.85 -12.64 5.35
CA LEU A 197 -11.74 -12.43 4.21
C LEU A 197 -13.16 -12.14 4.69
N GLY A 198 -13.46 -12.47 5.94
CA GLY A 198 -14.69 -12.09 6.61
C GLY A 198 -14.94 -12.91 7.86
N PRO A 199 -16.04 -12.63 8.57
CA PRO A 199 -16.46 -13.37 9.75
C PRO A 199 -16.64 -14.87 9.51
N SER A 200 -16.91 -15.29 8.28
CA SER A 200 -17.04 -16.70 7.91
C SER A 200 -15.75 -17.51 8.10
N ASP A 201 -14.59 -16.86 8.23
CA ASP A 201 -13.32 -17.55 8.51
C ASP A 201 -13.31 -18.30 9.84
N TYR A 202 -14.14 -17.84 10.77
CA TYR A 202 -14.31 -18.46 12.08
C TYR A 202 -15.27 -19.64 12.07
N ILE A 203 -16.18 -19.72 11.09
CA ILE A 203 -17.17 -20.79 10.98
C ILE A 203 -16.43 -22.08 10.58
N GLY A 204 -16.47 -23.08 11.46
CA GLY A 204 -15.78 -24.35 11.27
C GLY A 204 -14.28 -24.27 11.56
N SER A 205 -13.78 -23.16 12.11
CA SER A 205 -12.41 -23.08 12.68
C SER A 205 -12.28 -23.98 13.91
N ARG A 206 -11.04 -24.35 14.27
CA ARG A 206 -10.77 -25.10 15.51
C ARG A 206 -11.30 -24.36 16.75
N TRP A 207 -11.25 -23.02 16.77
CA TRP A 207 -11.85 -22.18 17.83
C TRP A 207 -13.37 -22.34 17.95
N SER A 208 -14.08 -22.34 16.82
CA SER A 208 -15.54 -22.54 16.84
C SER A 208 -15.92 -23.96 17.30
N GLN A 209 -15.03 -24.94 17.09
CA GLN A 209 -15.24 -26.32 17.49
C GLN A 209 -14.91 -26.54 18.97
N SER A 210 -13.87 -25.88 19.50
CA SER A 210 -13.51 -25.96 20.92
C SER A 210 -14.61 -25.38 21.82
N GLY A 211 -15.30 -24.33 21.39
CA GLY A 211 -16.44 -23.77 22.14
C GLY A 211 -17.70 -24.65 22.14
N ALA A 212 -17.83 -25.59 21.19
CA ALA A 212 -19.01 -26.45 21.06
C ALA A 212 -19.05 -27.59 22.08
N MET A 213 -17.94 -27.86 22.77
CA MET A 213 -17.88 -28.87 23.83
C MET A 213 -18.35 -28.35 25.20
N GLU A 214 -18.57 -27.04 25.39
CA GLU A 214 -18.81 -26.46 26.72
C GLU A 214 -20.25 -25.94 26.98
N SER A 215 -21.16 -25.91 26.00
CA SER A 215 -22.51 -25.35 26.24
C SER A 215 -23.62 -26.03 25.42
N GLU A 216 -24.46 -26.84 26.07
CA GLU A 216 -25.60 -27.54 25.44
C GLU A 216 -26.85 -26.67 25.19
N GLU A 217 -26.91 -25.42 25.69
CA GLU A 217 -28.14 -24.60 25.58
C GLU A 217 -27.96 -23.15 25.06
N MET A 218 -26.76 -22.71 24.68
CA MET A 218 -26.52 -21.36 24.14
C MET A 218 -26.04 -21.41 22.70
N GLU A 219 -26.67 -20.64 21.81
CA GLU A 219 -26.23 -20.51 20.41
C GLU A 219 -24.74 -20.13 20.35
N LEU A 220 -23.95 -21.00 19.72
CA LEU A 220 -22.51 -20.80 19.59
C LEU A 220 -22.16 -19.51 18.85
N PRO A 221 -21.14 -18.76 19.30
CA PRO A 221 -20.70 -17.56 18.61
C PRO A 221 -20.17 -17.87 17.22
N LEU A 222 -20.64 -17.11 16.22
CA LEU A 222 -20.22 -17.28 14.82
C LEU A 222 -18.78 -16.78 14.59
N PHE A 223 -18.34 -15.80 15.37
CA PHE A 223 -17.01 -15.17 15.29
C PHE A 223 -16.68 -14.40 16.59
N PRO A 224 -15.41 -14.04 16.82
CA PRO A 224 -14.95 -13.41 18.05
C PRO A 224 -15.51 -12.01 18.30
N VAL A 225 -15.46 -11.58 19.56
CA VAL A 225 -15.90 -10.24 20.01
C VAL A 225 -15.06 -9.13 19.38
N SER A 226 -13.79 -9.40 19.05
CA SER A 226 -12.89 -8.48 18.36
C SER A 226 -13.35 -8.12 16.94
N CYS A 227 -14.24 -8.91 16.31
CA CYS A 227 -14.91 -8.57 15.06
C CYS A 227 -16.05 -7.55 15.20
N CYS A 228 -16.50 -7.27 16.42
CA CYS A 228 -17.63 -6.38 16.69
C CYS A 228 -17.18 -4.93 16.83
N THR A 229 -18.09 -3.97 16.60
CA THR A 229 -17.82 -2.59 17.00
C THR A 229 -17.76 -2.49 18.51
N GLN A 230 -16.80 -1.72 19.03
CA GLN A 230 -16.44 -1.72 20.44
C GLN A 230 -17.08 -0.55 21.22
N ILE A 231 -17.31 -0.70 22.52
CA ILE A 231 -17.70 0.41 23.41
C ILE A 231 -16.53 1.34 23.73
N MET A 232 -16.82 2.53 24.26
CA MET A 232 -15.77 3.39 24.82
C MET A 232 -15.16 2.72 26.06
N GLY A 233 -13.83 2.63 26.10
CA GLY A 233 -13.07 1.97 27.16
C GLY A 233 -12.65 0.52 26.87
N ALA A 234 -13.07 -0.05 25.73
CA ALA A 234 -12.58 -1.35 25.27
C ALA A 234 -11.11 -1.27 24.81
N SER A 235 -10.40 -2.40 24.85
CA SER A 235 -9.03 -2.51 24.33
C SER A 235 -8.86 -3.79 23.52
N ALA A 236 -7.80 -3.87 22.70
CA ALA A 236 -7.53 -5.08 21.92
C ALA A 236 -7.29 -6.35 22.77
N LEU A 237 -6.83 -6.19 24.01
CA LEU A 237 -6.63 -7.31 24.96
C LEU A 237 -7.90 -7.62 25.78
N ASN A 238 -8.89 -6.74 25.72
CA ASN A 238 -10.18 -6.91 26.39
C ASN A 238 -11.29 -6.29 25.51
N PRO A 239 -11.64 -6.95 24.39
CA PRO A 239 -12.64 -6.43 23.47
C PRO A 239 -14.03 -6.53 24.09
N LEU A 240 -14.78 -5.43 24.05
CA LEU A 240 -16.14 -5.31 24.55
C LEU A 240 -17.05 -4.77 23.45
N ALA A 241 -17.87 -5.66 22.88
CA ALA A 241 -18.80 -5.31 21.82
C ALA A 241 -19.87 -4.30 22.31
N LYS A 242 -20.18 -3.33 21.46
CA LYS A 242 -21.27 -2.35 21.66
C LYS A 242 -22.64 -3.01 21.77
N SER A 243 -22.86 -4.06 21.01
CA SER A 243 -23.97 -4.98 21.22
C SER A 243 -23.58 -6.35 20.66
N TYR A 244 -23.30 -7.28 21.55
CA TYR A 244 -22.86 -8.62 21.20
C TYR A 244 -23.91 -9.36 20.36
N ALA A 245 -25.17 -9.39 20.82
CA ALA A 245 -26.27 -10.04 20.11
C ALA A 245 -26.48 -9.49 18.69
N ARG A 246 -26.45 -8.15 18.49
CA ARG A 246 -26.60 -7.55 17.15
C ARG A 246 -25.39 -7.79 16.26
N CYS A 247 -24.19 -7.85 16.84
CA CYS A 247 -22.98 -8.18 16.11
C CYS A 247 -23.00 -9.61 15.59
N GLN A 248 -23.55 -10.57 16.33
CA GLN A 248 -23.61 -12.00 15.98
C GLN A 248 -24.66 -12.32 14.90
N GLN A 249 -25.56 -11.41 14.52
CA GLN A 249 -26.59 -11.67 13.51
C GLN A 249 -26.03 -11.80 12.08
N PHE A 250 -26.51 -12.75 11.27
CA PHE A 250 -26.17 -12.78 9.83
C PHE A 250 -26.52 -11.44 9.15
N GLY A 251 -25.52 -10.79 8.53
CA GLY A 251 -25.71 -9.49 7.87
C GLY A 251 -25.71 -8.25 8.78
N ALA A 252 -25.18 -8.33 10.01
CA ALA A 252 -25.04 -7.18 10.91
C ALA A 252 -24.41 -5.96 10.21
N ASN A 253 -25.04 -4.80 10.38
CA ASN A 253 -24.60 -3.56 9.74
C ASN A 253 -23.32 -2.98 10.42
N ARG A 254 -22.72 -1.97 9.79
CA ARG A 254 -21.46 -1.33 10.25
C ARG A 254 -21.53 -0.70 11.65
N GLN A 255 -22.72 -0.52 12.22
CA GLN A 255 -22.87 -0.02 13.58
C GLN A 255 -22.50 -1.09 14.62
N TRP A 256 -22.60 -2.37 14.23
CA TRP A 256 -22.46 -3.53 15.12
C TRP A 256 -21.28 -4.44 14.75
N ARG A 257 -20.82 -4.45 13.48
CA ARG A 257 -19.68 -5.27 13.01
C ARG A 257 -18.72 -4.50 12.09
N HIS A 258 -17.44 -4.86 12.17
CA HIS A 258 -16.38 -4.44 11.27
C HIS A 258 -16.62 -4.89 9.81
N PRO A 259 -16.48 -4.00 8.79
CA PRO A 259 -16.76 -4.34 7.39
C PRO A 259 -15.63 -5.15 6.71
N VAL A 260 -15.97 -5.89 5.65
CA VAL A 260 -15.01 -6.47 4.72
C VAL A 260 -14.68 -5.43 3.66
N HIS A 261 -13.41 -5.03 3.54
CA HIS A 261 -13.00 -3.86 2.76
C HIS A 261 -12.95 -4.16 1.25
N GLN A 262 -14.02 -3.82 0.53
CA GLN A 262 -14.09 -3.72 -0.93
C GLN A 262 -15.02 -2.56 -1.33
N CYS A 263 -14.88 -2.04 -2.54
CA CYS A 263 -15.67 -0.93 -3.09
C CYS A 263 -16.27 -1.31 -4.46
N CYS A 264 -17.22 -0.53 -4.96
CA CYS A 264 -17.76 -0.70 -6.30
C CYS A 264 -18.09 0.66 -6.93
N GLY A 265 -17.71 0.83 -8.19
CA GLY A 265 -17.92 2.08 -8.93
C GLY A 265 -17.02 3.22 -8.46
N GLY A 266 -17.22 4.42 -9.00
CA GLY A 266 -16.54 5.62 -8.53
C GLY A 266 -17.15 6.09 -7.21
N VAL A 267 -18.41 6.52 -7.27
CA VAL A 267 -19.25 6.93 -6.13
C VAL A 267 -19.96 5.73 -5.51
N GLY A 268 -20.31 4.75 -6.33
CA GLY A 268 -21.06 3.59 -5.90
C GLY A 268 -21.46 2.71 -7.07
N PRO A 269 -22.14 1.60 -6.79
CA PRO A 269 -22.39 0.59 -7.80
C PRO A 269 -23.43 1.01 -8.85
N LEU A 270 -24.17 2.08 -8.58
CA LEU A 270 -25.10 2.70 -9.53
C LEU A 270 -24.38 3.44 -10.68
N ASP A 271 -23.08 3.68 -10.59
CA ASP A 271 -22.32 4.28 -11.71
C ASP A 271 -22.31 3.41 -12.96
N TYR A 272 -22.56 2.10 -12.79
CA TYR A 272 -22.75 1.17 -13.90
C TYR A 272 -24.13 1.27 -14.53
N LYS A 273 -25.13 1.84 -13.83
CA LYS A 273 -26.47 1.99 -14.38
C LYS A 273 -26.40 2.94 -15.57
N ASP A 274 -26.94 2.52 -16.70
CA ASP A 274 -26.95 3.28 -17.95
C ASP A 274 -25.55 3.57 -18.53
N SER A 275 -24.50 2.96 -17.97
CA SER A 275 -23.13 3.02 -18.51
C SER A 275 -23.04 2.33 -19.87
N PHE A 276 -22.00 2.68 -20.65
CA PHE A 276 -21.73 1.99 -21.93
C PHE A 276 -21.62 0.47 -21.74
N TRP A 277 -20.94 0.03 -20.68
CA TRP A 277 -20.81 -1.38 -20.32
C TRP A 277 -22.17 -2.02 -20.04
N TYR A 278 -23.04 -1.37 -19.27
CA TYR A 278 -24.37 -1.92 -18.95
C TYR A 278 -25.27 -2.08 -20.17
N ILE A 279 -25.15 -1.16 -21.13
CA ILE A 279 -25.91 -1.21 -22.38
C ILE A 279 -25.43 -2.39 -23.23
N THR A 280 -24.11 -2.62 -23.30
CA THR A 280 -23.47 -3.58 -24.20
C THR A 280 -23.24 -4.97 -23.59
N ASN A 281 -23.23 -5.11 -22.26
CA ASN A 281 -22.92 -6.36 -21.59
C ASN A 281 -24.16 -7.25 -21.41
N THR A 282 -24.26 -8.25 -22.27
CA THR A 282 -25.27 -9.31 -22.21
C THR A 282 -24.59 -10.68 -22.15
N LEU A 283 -24.32 -11.13 -20.92
CA LEU A 283 -23.80 -12.49 -20.68
C LEU A 283 -24.93 -13.50 -20.84
N ARG A 284 -24.83 -14.43 -21.81
CA ARG A 284 -25.81 -15.53 -22.04
C ARG A 284 -27.27 -15.07 -22.18
N GLY A 285 -27.50 -13.86 -22.69
CA GLY A 285 -28.84 -13.29 -22.86
C GLY A 285 -29.43 -12.63 -21.62
N THR A 286 -28.73 -12.62 -20.48
CA THR A 286 -29.12 -11.86 -19.28
C THR A 286 -28.23 -10.63 -19.11
N ARG A 287 -28.85 -9.51 -18.72
CA ARG A 287 -28.14 -8.24 -18.49
C ARG A 287 -27.52 -8.24 -17.11
N SER A 288 -26.23 -7.93 -17.03
CA SER A 288 -25.51 -7.76 -15.76
C SER A 288 -25.64 -6.32 -15.26
N PHE A 289 -25.98 -6.13 -13.98
CA PHE A 289 -26.15 -4.82 -13.36
C PHE A 289 -24.81 -4.23 -12.85
N VAL A 290 -23.87 -5.08 -12.44
CA VAL A 290 -22.53 -4.69 -11.99
C VAL A 290 -21.50 -5.72 -12.43
N PRO A 291 -20.22 -5.35 -12.62
CA PRO A 291 -19.19 -6.31 -12.96
C PRO A 291 -18.91 -7.30 -11.82
N PRO A 292 -18.36 -8.50 -12.11
CA PRO A 292 -18.05 -9.48 -11.08
C PRO A 292 -17.15 -8.94 -9.97
N SER A 293 -16.23 -8.03 -10.27
CA SER A 293 -15.34 -7.37 -9.30
C SER A 293 -16.07 -6.49 -8.26
N CYS A 294 -17.31 -6.07 -8.52
CA CYS A 294 -18.17 -5.37 -7.56
C CYS A 294 -18.85 -6.29 -6.55
N CYS A 295 -18.95 -7.58 -6.86
CA CYS A 295 -19.53 -8.56 -5.95
C CYS A 295 -18.58 -8.84 -4.79
N LYS A 296 -19.13 -9.23 -3.65
CA LYS A 296 -18.34 -9.77 -2.55
C LYS A 296 -17.64 -11.04 -3.03
N GLN A 297 -16.33 -11.05 -2.90
CA GLN A 297 -15.48 -12.09 -3.49
C GLN A 297 -15.25 -13.24 -2.52
N ALA A 298 -15.29 -14.46 -3.06
CA ALA A 298 -14.77 -15.64 -2.42
C ALA A 298 -13.24 -15.57 -2.35
N GLN A 299 -12.71 -16.43 -1.50
CA GLN A 299 -11.33 -16.39 -1.04
C GLN A 299 -10.34 -16.79 -2.13
N ALA A 300 -10.78 -17.63 -3.06
CA ALA A 300 -10.04 -18.00 -4.27
C ALA A 300 -9.98 -16.88 -5.33
N GLY A 301 -10.79 -15.82 -5.18
CA GLY A 301 -10.81 -14.71 -6.11
C GLY A 301 -9.49 -13.96 -6.16
N ARG A 302 -9.18 -13.41 -7.33
CA ARG A 302 -8.06 -12.49 -7.60
C ARG A 302 -8.60 -11.32 -8.43
N ALA A 303 -7.93 -10.17 -8.46
CA ALA A 303 -8.41 -9.06 -9.29
C ALA A 303 -8.49 -9.41 -10.79
N TRP A 304 -7.55 -10.21 -11.28
CA TRP A 304 -7.54 -10.70 -12.67
C TRP A 304 -8.45 -11.92 -12.90
N ALA A 305 -9.05 -12.47 -11.83
CA ALA A 305 -9.95 -13.62 -11.88
C ALA A 305 -10.96 -13.56 -10.71
N PRO A 306 -11.98 -12.69 -10.78
CA PRO A 306 -12.98 -12.56 -9.72
C PRO A 306 -13.78 -13.86 -9.55
N VAL A 307 -14.04 -14.24 -8.30
CA VAL A 307 -14.88 -15.38 -7.92
C VAL A 307 -15.93 -14.85 -6.92
N PRO A 308 -17.13 -14.44 -7.36
CA PRO A 308 -18.19 -13.98 -6.46
C PRO A 308 -18.61 -15.07 -5.46
N ILE A 309 -18.91 -14.69 -4.21
CA ILE A 309 -19.50 -15.60 -3.21
C ILE A 309 -20.89 -16.05 -3.67
N ASP A 310 -21.69 -15.08 -4.12
CA ASP A 310 -22.96 -15.34 -4.78
C ASP A 310 -22.79 -15.21 -6.30
N PRO A 311 -22.86 -16.31 -7.07
CA PRO A 311 -22.75 -16.28 -8.53
C PRO A 311 -23.81 -15.42 -9.22
N MET A 312 -24.98 -15.23 -8.59
CA MET A 312 -26.09 -14.43 -9.12
C MET A 312 -26.00 -12.95 -8.77
N CYS A 313 -25.01 -12.54 -7.98
CA CYS A 313 -24.81 -11.16 -7.52
C CYS A 313 -24.90 -10.11 -8.65
N ILE A 314 -24.35 -10.42 -9.82
CA ILE A 314 -24.35 -9.53 -10.99
C ILE A 314 -25.74 -9.35 -11.64
N THR A 315 -26.71 -10.21 -11.32
CA THR A 315 -28.05 -10.25 -11.94
C THR A 315 -29.15 -9.65 -11.07
N TYR A 316 -28.88 -9.40 -9.78
CA TYR A 316 -29.86 -8.78 -8.91
C TYR A 316 -30.13 -7.33 -9.32
N ARG A 317 -31.41 -6.94 -9.29
CA ARG A 317 -31.79 -5.55 -9.56
C ARG A 317 -31.22 -4.63 -8.48
N TYR A 318 -30.81 -3.43 -8.90
CA TYR A 318 -30.36 -2.37 -8.01
C TYR A 318 -31.33 -2.18 -6.84
N LEU A 319 -30.77 -1.97 -5.64
CA LEU A 319 -31.49 -1.67 -4.40
C LEU A 319 -32.37 -2.82 -3.86
N SER A 320 -32.40 -3.99 -4.50
CA SER A 320 -33.03 -5.17 -3.90
C SER A 320 -32.26 -5.66 -2.68
N SER A 321 -32.94 -6.33 -1.75
CA SER A 321 -32.29 -6.95 -0.58
C SER A 321 -31.12 -7.88 -0.95
N PRO A 322 -31.23 -8.82 -1.93
CA PRO A 322 -30.09 -9.66 -2.32
C PRO A 322 -28.95 -8.88 -3.00
N TYR A 323 -29.26 -7.73 -3.62
CA TYR A 323 -28.24 -6.86 -4.22
C TYR A 323 -27.36 -6.20 -3.16
N THR A 324 -27.95 -5.60 -2.13
CA THR A 324 -27.19 -4.88 -1.09
C THR A 324 -26.40 -5.82 -0.18
N THR A 325 -26.82 -7.09 -0.07
CA THR A 325 -26.08 -8.11 0.68
C THR A 325 -24.92 -8.71 -0.12
N SER A 326 -25.00 -8.74 -1.45
CA SER A 326 -24.02 -9.44 -2.31
C SER A 326 -23.05 -8.51 -3.03
N VAL A 327 -23.42 -7.24 -3.24
CA VAL A 327 -22.63 -6.21 -3.94
C VAL A 327 -22.01 -5.24 -2.93
N ASN A 328 -20.79 -4.77 -3.20
CA ASN A 328 -20.18 -3.70 -2.43
C ASN A 328 -20.90 -2.37 -2.72
N THR A 329 -21.44 -1.72 -1.69
CA THR A 329 -22.27 -0.50 -1.86
C THR A 329 -21.51 0.80 -1.66
N VAL A 330 -20.23 0.74 -1.28
CA VAL A 330 -19.38 1.92 -1.04
C VAL A 330 -18.57 2.24 -2.29
N GLY A 331 -18.51 3.52 -2.66
CA GLY A 331 -17.70 4.01 -3.78
C GLY A 331 -16.20 3.84 -3.57
N CYS A 332 -15.48 3.64 -4.67
CA CYS A 332 -14.02 3.54 -4.62
C CYS A 332 -13.33 4.90 -4.42
N SER A 333 -13.96 6.03 -4.76
CA SER A 333 -13.39 7.37 -4.53
C SER A 333 -13.15 7.65 -3.06
N ASP A 334 -14.17 7.43 -2.23
CA ASP A 334 -14.11 7.69 -0.80
C ASP A 334 -13.08 6.77 -0.13
N ARG A 335 -13.04 5.52 -0.57
CA ARG A 335 -12.10 4.52 -0.05
C ARG A 335 -10.67 4.83 -0.40
N LEU A 336 -10.41 5.21 -1.65
CA LEU A 336 -9.08 5.56 -2.12
C LEU A 336 -8.57 6.83 -1.43
N MET A 337 -9.43 7.84 -1.28
CA MET A 337 -9.10 9.06 -0.55
C MET A 337 -8.85 8.80 0.95
N SER A 338 -9.65 7.94 1.58
CA SER A 338 -9.41 7.53 2.97
C SER A 338 -8.05 6.86 3.13
N TRP A 339 -7.71 5.93 2.23
CA TRP A 339 -6.41 5.27 2.23
C TRP A 339 -5.27 6.27 2.04
N PHE A 340 -5.37 7.18 1.06
CA PHE A 340 -4.36 8.21 0.84
C PHE A 340 -4.18 9.11 2.07
N ASN A 341 -5.27 9.52 2.72
CA ASN A 341 -5.22 10.36 3.90
C ASN A 341 -4.64 9.65 5.13
N GLU A 342 -4.84 8.34 5.26
CA GLU A 342 -4.24 7.55 6.33
C GLU A 342 -2.73 7.36 6.09
N GLN A 343 -2.33 7.09 4.85
CA GLN A 343 -0.94 6.82 4.50
C GLN A 343 -0.11 8.09 4.26
N ILE A 344 -0.73 9.27 4.20
CA ILE A 344 -0.06 10.55 3.89
C ILE A 344 1.12 10.82 4.83
N TRP A 345 0.99 10.47 6.11
CA TRP A 345 2.03 10.68 7.11
C TRP A 345 3.28 9.83 6.84
N ILE A 346 3.12 8.63 6.27
CA ILE A 346 4.26 7.77 5.89
C ILE A 346 5.04 8.42 4.75
N PHE A 347 4.34 8.91 3.72
CA PHE A 347 4.98 9.59 2.59
C PHE A 347 5.68 10.90 3.01
N VAL A 348 5.03 11.69 3.87
CA VAL A 348 5.63 12.91 4.43
C VAL A 348 6.86 12.57 5.26
N GLY A 349 6.79 11.52 6.10
CA GLY A 349 7.92 11.05 6.90
C GLY A 349 9.11 10.61 6.05
N PHE A 350 8.86 9.85 4.97
CA PHE A 350 9.90 9.44 4.03
C PHE A 350 10.55 10.65 3.33
N GLY A 351 9.76 11.61 2.85
CA GLY A 351 10.28 12.83 2.21
C GLY A 351 11.13 13.67 3.14
N PHE A 352 10.68 13.88 4.38
CA PHE A 352 11.45 14.64 5.38
C PHE A 352 12.74 13.91 5.79
N GLY A 353 12.68 12.59 5.99
CA GLY A 353 13.85 11.77 6.28
C GLY A 353 14.89 11.78 5.15
N SER A 354 14.43 11.71 3.89
CA SER A 354 15.28 11.87 2.70
C SER A 354 16.03 13.20 2.72
N ALA A 355 15.30 14.31 2.91
CA ALA A 355 15.87 15.65 2.94
C ALA A 355 16.94 15.82 4.04
N LEU A 356 16.66 15.36 5.27
CA LEU A 356 17.64 15.42 6.37
C LEU A 356 18.91 14.60 6.06
N THR A 357 18.72 13.42 5.46
CA THR A 357 19.83 12.55 5.09
C THR A 357 20.71 13.21 4.03
N MET A 358 20.12 13.88 3.03
CA MET A 358 20.87 14.65 2.03
C MET A 358 21.65 15.82 2.66
N MET A 359 21.02 16.57 3.58
CA MET A 359 21.68 17.69 4.28
C MET A 359 22.89 17.22 5.10
N LEU A 360 22.77 16.07 5.78
CA LEU A 360 23.90 15.46 6.50
C LEU A 360 25.03 15.09 5.54
N GLY A 361 24.72 14.44 4.42
CA GLY A 361 25.70 14.07 3.41
C GLY A 361 26.46 15.27 2.82
N ILE A 362 25.74 16.35 2.50
CA ILE A 362 26.31 17.61 2.01
C ILE A 362 27.24 18.20 3.08
N SER A 363 26.77 18.30 4.33
CA SER A 363 27.54 18.89 5.43
C SER A 363 28.85 18.14 5.70
N LEU A 364 28.78 16.81 5.80
CA LEU A 364 29.96 15.97 6.02
C LEU A 364 30.96 16.08 4.87
N SER A 365 30.47 16.05 3.63
CA SER A 365 31.31 16.13 2.43
C SER A 365 31.98 17.50 2.28
N CYS A 366 31.25 18.59 2.53
CA CYS A 366 31.80 19.95 2.53
C CYS A 366 32.88 20.13 3.61
N CYS A 367 32.62 19.63 4.82
CA CYS A 367 33.63 19.62 5.89
C CYS A 367 34.90 18.85 5.47
N LEU A 368 34.74 17.74 4.75
CA LEU A 368 35.87 16.93 4.28
C LEU A 368 36.67 17.64 3.19
N ILE A 369 35.98 18.25 2.22
CA ILE A 369 36.58 19.03 1.13
C ILE A 369 37.44 20.17 1.70
N SER A 370 36.92 20.90 2.70
CA SER A 370 37.65 21.99 3.36
C SER A 370 38.93 21.55 4.08
N ARG A 371 39.04 20.26 4.43
CA ARG A 371 40.20 19.69 5.13
C ARG A 371 41.25 19.06 4.23
N ILE A 372 40.89 18.63 3.02
CA ILE A 372 41.84 18.11 2.04
C ILE A 372 42.64 19.32 1.52
N HIS A 373 43.94 19.49 1.76
CA HIS A 373 44.72 20.59 1.12
C HIS A 373 45.16 20.22 -0.31
N ILE A 374 45.14 21.19 -1.24
CA ILE A 374 45.75 21.03 -2.57
C ILE A 374 47.27 21.14 -2.38
N TYR A 375 47.99 20.01 -2.44
CA TYR A 375 49.41 20.08 -2.75
C TYR A 375 49.52 20.42 -4.23
N HIS A 376 49.71 21.70 -4.55
CA HIS A 376 50.30 22.04 -5.84
C HIS A 376 51.69 21.42 -5.83
N VAL A 377 51.91 20.42 -6.68
CA VAL A 377 53.25 19.99 -7.04
C VAL A 377 53.89 21.19 -7.73
N ILE A 378 54.70 21.92 -6.98
CA ILE A 378 55.66 22.87 -7.56
C ILE A 378 56.63 21.96 -8.33
N PRO A 379 56.78 22.09 -9.66
CA PRO A 379 57.86 21.42 -10.35
C PRO A 379 59.16 21.91 -9.70
N GLU A 380 59.98 21.01 -9.16
CA GLU A 380 61.37 21.38 -8.87
C GLU A 380 62.01 21.75 -10.21
N ASP A 381 62.22 23.05 -10.42
CA ASP A 381 63.10 23.56 -11.45
C ASP A 381 64.47 22.90 -11.26
N TYR A 382 64.91 22.15 -12.28
CA TYR A 382 66.30 21.74 -12.47
C TYR A 382 66.74 22.07 -13.89
#